data_AF-A0A7S3Z252-F1
#
_entry.id   AF-A0A7S3Z252-F1
#
_cell.length_a   1.000
_cell.length_b   1.000
_cell.length_c   1.000
_cell.angle_alpha   90.00
_cell.angle_beta   90.00
_cell.angle_gamma   90.00
#
_symmetry.space_group_name_H-M   'P 1'
#
loop_
_entity.id
_entity.type
_entity.pdbx_description
1 polymer ?
#
loop_
_entity_poly.entity_id
_entity_poly.type
_entity_poly.pdbx_seq_one_letter_code
_entity_poly.pdbx_strand_id
1 'polypeptide(L)'
;GDFTTAAWPPPSKQHRLAEAMYQALPPSRRRASVLPYAVAATGAVAMVVCLFQATGDVSLGAIRRSSAFSMAGVRPAVSRAGRVKVNNGLYDSTSPLDPYLIPGDLPYNAKQVGFTTAIEHAVRNRDLAAVRQLEQARVEVMEKTANGGSMGKWEEAAAQAALRRREQLMDLSIKRREKEDELVAQLKREGQFSINDRDQYGFSIDLHKIVHQTSDTLVKAMKDYSNGPRLISMRIDVDPMPWWDTLTPYGMELRTVQLLKEKMGYRRVVLLMEDPWQLNGENTDGIEVGRLDDANFCYDADAVVCLKPELDTLDRFERVVSASRAAGNRDVVVMTGNWGFPSDRESKYVRQHAKEVFTGGLQAIGFKMDPVKLVPNIGGEPYPLPQWLIDAGYKSTGNVAITGNSGTGKSSLNNALRGLKPRQEGAAAVGVKETTIFPEGYDFEPAGPEMKLWDLPGAGTPKFPLDSYMRTMGIKYFDEVVIASAARFTETDLELMDELRSHGVPFIALRTKVDLELRNAEHDAGRGEQATLERIREDIQKNSLLPMERIFLVSARRPNDFDFPALRQYIIDSLHRGVDVKLAKALNRKLDIQEIYNSVV
;
A
#
# COMPACT_ATOMS: atom_id res chain seq x y z
N GLY A 1 33.47 3.73 70.77
CA GLY A 1 32.13 3.69 71.36
C GLY A 1 31.15 4.14 70.31
N ASP A 2 30.14 3.32 70.08
CA ASP A 2 28.77 3.65 69.66
C ASP A 2 28.54 4.62 68.48
N PHE A 3 28.03 4.05 67.39
CA PHE A 3 26.84 4.61 66.74
C PHE A 3 25.81 3.49 66.54
N THR A 4 24.76 3.52 67.35
CA THR A 4 23.67 2.54 67.34
C THR A 4 22.62 2.88 66.28
N THR A 5 22.43 1.95 65.34
CA THR A 5 21.14 1.55 64.74
C THR A 5 20.12 2.63 64.34
N ALA A 6 20.00 2.86 63.03
CA ALA A 6 18.70 3.07 62.38
C ALA A 6 18.45 1.88 61.44
N ALA A 7 17.30 1.23 61.56
CA ALA A 7 17.00 -0.02 60.86
C ALA A 7 16.73 0.20 59.35
N TRP A 8 17.25 -0.70 58.51
CA TRP A 8 16.82 -0.78 57.11
C TRP A 8 15.36 -1.27 57.03
N PRO A 9 14.54 -0.74 56.09
CA PRO A 9 13.17 -1.22 55.92
C PRO A 9 13.14 -2.67 55.41
N PRO A 10 12.11 -3.46 55.76
CA PRO A 10 12.02 -4.87 55.36
C PRO A 10 11.86 -5.01 53.84
N PRO A 11 12.48 -6.04 53.22
CA PRO A 11 12.47 -6.21 51.77
C PRO A 11 11.06 -6.42 51.20
N SER A 12 10.83 -5.77 50.05
CA SER A 12 9.55 -5.78 49.33
C SER A 12 9.15 -7.20 48.90
N LYS A 13 7.85 -7.41 48.62
CA LYS A 13 7.34 -8.70 48.10
C LYS A 13 8.09 -9.15 46.83
N GLN A 14 8.49 -8.22 45.97
CA GLN A 14 9.25 -8.50 44.74
C GLN A 14 10.68 -8.97 45.04
N HIS A 15 11.33 -8.39 46.05
CA HIS A 15 12.67 -8.80 46.45
C HIS A 15 12.67 -10.23 47.02
N ARG A 16 11.69 -10.55 47.88
CA ARG A 16 11.47 -11.92 48.39
C ARG A 16 11.10 -12.93 47.29
N LEU A 17 10.40 -12.49 46.23
CA LEU A 17 10.09 -13.35 45.09
C LEU A 17 11.36 -13.71 44.29
N ALA A 18 12.21 -12.72 44.01
CA ALA A 18 13.49 -12.92 43.31
C ALA A 18 14.43 -13.84 44.11
N GLU A 19 14.50 -13.66 45.43
CA GLU A 19 15.30 -14.48 46.33
C GLU A 19 14.79 -15.94 46.40
N ALA A 20 13.47 -16.14 46.44
CA ALA A 20 12.86 -17.48 46.37
C ALA A 20 13.11 -18.17 45.00
N MET A 21 13.04 -17.43 43.90
CA MET A 21 13.35 -17.96 42.56
C MET A 21 14.83 -18.34 42.41
N TYR A 22 15.75 -17.61 43.04
CA TYR A 22 17.17 -17.97 43.09
C TYR A 22 17.43 -19.23 43.94
N GLN A 23 16.75 -19.35 45.10
CA GLN A 23 16.82 -20.53 45.96
C GLN A 23 16.18 -21.78 45.34
N ALA A 24 15.30 -21.65 44.35
CA ALA A 24 14.72 -22.77 43.61
C ALA A 24 15.68 -23.40 42.56
N LEU A 25 16.83 -22.77 42.27
CA LEU A 25 17.77 -23.28 41.27
C LEU A 25 18.66 -24.41 41.81
N PRO A 26 18.94 -25.47 41.01
CA PRO A 26 19.83 -26.56 41.38
C PRO A 26 21.25 -26.06 41.75
N PRO A 27 21.95 -26.70 42.71
CA PRO A 27 23.26 -26.25 43.19
C PRO A 27 24.30 -26.06 42.06
N SER A 28 24.27 -26.91 41.03
CA SER A 28 25.18 -26.86 39.88
C SER A 28 25.05 -25.61 38.99
N ARG A 29 23.99 -24.80 39.15
CA ARG A 29 23.77 -23.55 38.38
C ARG A 29 23.91 -22.27 39.21
N ARG A 30 24.26 -22.34 40.49
CA ARG A 30 24.52 -21.15 41.33
C ARG A 30 25.95 -20.67 41.15
N ARG A 31 26.17 -19.66 40.29
CA ARG A 31 27.45 -18.92 40.20
C ARG A 31 27.32 -17.55 40.87
N ALA A 32 28.36 -17.13 41.59
CA ALA A 32 28.33 -15.98 42.51
C ALA A 32 28.39 -14.58 41.86
N SER A 33 28.24 -14.47 40.54
CA SER A 33 28.50 -13.25 39.76
C SER A 33 27.27 -12.58 39.13
N VAL A 34 26.04 -12.95 39.52
CA VAL A 34 24.78 -12.49 38.88
C VAL A 34 23.94 -11.57 39.79
N LEU A 35 24.49 -11.06 40.90
CA LEU A 35 23.74 -10.22 41.85
C LEU A 35 23.66 -8.70 41.56
N PRO A 36 24.49 -8.05 40.72
CA PRO A 36 24.40 -6.58 40.53
C PRO A 36 23.58 -6.10 39.32
N TYR A 37 23.19 -6.97 38.36
CA TYR A 37 22.52 -6.53 37.12
C TYR A 37 20.99 -6.61 37.11
N ALA A 38 20.36 -7.15 38.16
CA ALA A 38 18.90 -7.29 38.25
C ALA A 38 18.17 -6.08 38.90
N VAL A 39 18.89 -5.02 39.28
CA VAL A 39 18.36 -3.90 40.09
C VAL A 39 18.31 -2.55 39.33
N ALA A 40 18.87 -2.48 38.11
CA ALA A 40 19.06 -1.22 37.38
C ALA A 40 17.97 -0.87 36.34
N ALA A 41 16.81 -1.53 36.36
CA ALA A 41 15.81 -1.44 35.27
C ALA A 41 14.39 -1.02 35.72
N THR A 42 14.22 -0.40 36.90
CA THR A 42 12.89 0.08 37.34
C THR A 42 12.99 1.26 38.31
N GLY A 43 12.85 2.50 37.81
CA GLY A 43 12.81 3.69 38.66
C GLY A 43 12.91 5.03 37.93
N ALA A 44 11.81 5.51 37.33
CA ALA A 44 11.67 6.89 36.84
C ALA A 44 10.21 7.33 36.59
N VAL A 45 9.33 7.25 37.60
CA VAL A 45 7.99 7.91 37.57
C VAL A 45 7.65 8.51 38.93
N ALA A 46 7.19 9.78 38.91
CA ALA A 46 6.50 10.54 39.97
C ALA A 46 7.27 10.92 41.26
N MET A 47 7.76 12.16 41.34
CA MET A 47 7.07 13.29 41.99
C MET A 47 8.01 14.47 42.27
N VAL A 48 7.69 15.67 41.73
CA VAL A 48 7.68 16.94 42.50
C VAL A 48 6.63 17.85 41.86
N VAL A 49 5.71 18.36 42.66
CA VAL A 49 4.86 19.53 42.35
C VAL A 49 5.10 20.57 43.44
N CYS A 50 5.06 21.84 43.03
CA CYS A 50 4.99 23.06 43.85
C CYS A 50 6.28 23.66 44.47
N LEU A 51 6.34 25.00 44.31
CA LEU A 51 7.09 26.02 45.05
C LEU A 51 8.61 26.08 44.86
N PHE A 52 9.09 27.04 44.05
CA PHE A 52 9.27 28.42 44.52
C PHE A 52 9.29 29.43 43.35
N GLN A 53 9.03 30.71 43.66
CA GLN A 53 8.89 31.81 42.68
C GLN A 53 10.23 32.51 42.36
N ALA A 54 10.26 33.15 41.19
CA ALA A 54 10.90 34.44 40.86
C ALA A 54 12.26 34.82 41.47
N THR A 55 13.22 35.20 40.62
CA THR A 55 13.68 36.61 40.44
C THR A 55 14.89 36.69 39.48
N GLY A 56 15.10 37.85 38.84
CA GLY A 56 16.45 38.32 38.49
C GLY A 56 16.88 38.30 37.01
N ASP A 57 16.64 39.41 36.30
CA ASP A 57 17.41 39.79 35.11
C ASP A 57 18.87 40.16 35.45
N VAL A 58 19.85 39.63 34.71
CA VAL A 58 21.12 40.29 34.26
C VAL A 58 21.59 39.50 33.01
N SER A 59 21.52 39.96 31.75
CA SER A 59 22.03 41.16 31.08
C SER A 59 23.51 41.09 30.59
N LEU A 60 23.65 40.87 29.27
CA LEU A 60 24.58 41.47 28.29
C LEU A 60 26.13 41.45 28.45
N GLY A 61 26.81 41.22 27.31
CA GLY A 61 28.24 41.55 27.07
C GLY A 61 29.06 40.42 26.41
N ALA A 62 28.98 40.08 25.10
CA ALA A 62 29.05 40.86 23.86
C ALA A 62 30.47 41.30 23.39
N ILE A 63 31.12 40.48 22.55
CA ILE A 63 32.13 40.88 21.53
C ILE A 63 31.83 40.02 20.27
N ARG A 64 31.23 40.57 19.19
CA ARG A 64 31.88 41.19 18.00
C ARG A 64 32.84 40.22 17.25
N ARG A 65 32.77 40.00 15.92
CA ARG A 65 32.11 40.72 14.81
C ARG A 65 31.54 39.76 13.73
N SER A 66 30.62 40.31 12.93
CA SER A 66 30.24 39.91 11.57
C SER A 66 31.45 39.94 10.60
N SER A 67 31.42 39.48 9.34
CA SER A 67 30.30 39.44 8.38
C SER A 67 30.56 38.56 7.14
N ALA A 68 29.49 37.86 6.71
CA ALA A 68 28.92 37.84 5.35
C ALA A 68 29.56 37.03 4.19
N PHE A 69 28.73 36.10 3.65
CA PHE A 69 28.33 35.87 2.23
C PHE A 69 29.42 35.74 1.14
N SER A 70 29.34 34.88 0.11
CA SER A 70 28.27 34.02 -0.47
C SER A 70 28.94 32.92 -1.36
N MET A 71 28.33 31.98 -2.09
CA MET A 71 26.93 31.61 -2.42
C MET A 71 26.88 30.12 -2.85
N ALA A 72 25.67 29.51 -2.88
CA ALA A 72 25.25 28.31 -3.66
C ALA A 72 25.99 26.95 -3.44
N GLY A 73 25.29 25.83 -3.21
CA GLY A 73 23.85 25.63 -3.04
C GLY A 73 23.46 24.20 -2.63
N VAL A 74 22.27 24.07 -2.02
CA VAL A 74 21.53 22.84 -1.68
C VAL A 74 22.17 21.86 -0.67
N ARG A 75 21.68 21.93 0.57
CA ARG A 75 21.54 20.77 1.47
C ARG A 75 20.10 20.71 2.00
N PRO A 76 19.44 19.54 2.04
CA PRO A 76 18.22 19.36 2.81
C PRO A 76 18.57 18.99 4.26
N ALA A 77 18.06 19.75 5.23
CA ALA A 77 17.84 19.30 6.62
C ALA A 77 17.14 20.39 7.44
N VAL A 78 15.84 20.23 7.71
CA VAL A 78 15.22 20.79 8.93
C VAL A 78 14.34 19.73 9.55
N SER A 79 14.79 19.20 10.68
CA SER A 79 14.00 18.38 11.58
C SER A 79 12.88 19.20 12.22
N ARG A 80 11.64 18.69 12.22
CA ARG A 80 10.68 19.03 13.27
C ARG A 80 9.80 17.82 13.59
N ALA A 81 9.75 17.48 14.88
CA ALA A 81 8.98 16.35 15.37
C ALA A 81 7.47 16.59 15.16
N GLY A 82 6.82 15.67 14.46
CA GLY A 82 5.36 15.65 14.29
C GLY A 82 4.65 15.25 15.57
N ARG A 83 4.50 16.19 16.52
CA ARG A 83 3.44 16.11 17.51
C ARG A 83 2.14 16.60 16.86
N VAL A 84 1.38 15.69 16.27
CA VAL A 84 -0.06 15.91 16.12
C VAL A 84 -0.66 15.82 17.52
N LYS A 85 -0.96 16.97 18.13
CA LYS A 85 -1.75 17.00 19.36
C LYS A 85 -3.21 16.75 18.97
N VAL A 86 -3.79 15.69 19.52
CA VAL A 86 -5.23 15.62 19.75
C VAL A 86 -5.64 16.84 20.58
N ASN A 87 -6.66 17.56 20.13
CA ASN A 87 -7.22 18.68 20.89
C ASN A 87 -8.11 18.12 22.02
N ASN A 88 -7.50 17.73 23.13
CA ASN A 88 -8.24 17.56 24.38
C ASN A 88 -8.56 18.94 24.96
N GLY A 89 -9.82 19.11 25.36
CA GLY A 89 -10.36 20.40 25.77
C GLY A 89 -9.65 21.05 26.96
N LEU A 90 -9.30 22.31 26.77
CA LEU A 90 -9.30 23.34 27.80
C LEU A 90 -10.01 24.55 27.19
N TYR A 91 -10.85 25.21 27.98
CA TYR A 91 -11.66 26.35 27.52
C TYR A 91 -10.76 27.47 26.99
N ASP A 92 -10.87 27.75 25.68
CA ASP A 92 -10.42 28.99 25.07
C ASP A 92 -11.60 29.63 24.33
N SER A 93 -11.80 30.92 24.53
CA SER A 93 -13.05 31.62 24.24
C SER A 93 -13.07 32.20 22.83
N THR A 94 -13.12 31.35 21.80
CA THR A 94 -13.38 31.76 20.40
C THR A 94 -14.26 30.76 19.65
N SER A 95 -15.25 31.27 18.91
CA SER A 95 -16.28 30.50 18.19
C SER A 95 -15.72 29.57 17.09
N PRO A 96 -16.45 28.48 16.71
CA PRO A 96 -16.04 27.60 15.63
C PRO A 96 -16.21 28.28 14.25
N LEU A 97 -15.10 28.67 13.64
CA LEU A 97 -15.07 29.30 12.31
C LEU A 97 -14.95 28.25 11.19
N ASP A 98 -16.03 27.52 10.88
CA ASP A 98 -16.08 26.59 9.74
C ASP A 98 -16.33 27.33 8.40
N PRO A 99 -15.41 27.28 7.41
CA PRO A 99 -15.60 27.93 6.11
C PRO A 99 -16.69 27.32 5.23
N TYR A 100 -17.21 26.13 5.54
CA TYR A 100 -18.37 25.56 4.85
C TYR A 100 -19.69 26.27 5.17
N LEU A 101 -19.72 27.16 6.17
CA LEU A 101 -20.91 27.95 6.52
C LEU A 101 -21.20 29.12 5.56
N ILE A 102 -20.30 29.39 4.62
CA ILE A 102 -20.46 30.41 3.58
C ILE A 102 -20.88 29.74 2.25
N PRO A 103 -22.02 30.15 1.66
CA PRO A 103 -22.47 29.64 0.37
C PRO A 103 -21.61 30.18 -0.78
N GLY A 104 -21.50 29.40 -1.86
CA GLY A 104 -20.56 29.68 -2.95
C GLY A 104 -19.13 29.23 -2.63
N ASP A 105 -18.22 29.32 -3.59
CA ASP A 105 -16.85 28.84 -3.39
C ASP A 105 -15.91 29.91 -2.81
N LEU A 106 -15.15 29.49 -1.80
CA LEU A 106 -14.13 30.29 -1.16
C LEU A 106 -12.77 29.99 -1.78
N PRO A 107 -11.94 31.01 -2.06
CA PRO A 107 -10.64 30.83 -2.69
C PRO A 107 -9.65 30.05 -1.81
N TYR A 108 -8.57 29.56 -2.42
CA TYR A 108 -7.52 28.74 -1.77
C TYR A 108 -8.04 27.48 -1.05
N ASN A 109 -9.12 26.89 -1.56
CA ASN A 109 -9.82 25.73 -0.99
C ASN A 109 -10.13 25.90 0.50
N ALA A 110 -10.51 27.10 0.94
CA ALA A 110 -10.70 27.40 2.37
C ALA A 110 -11.61 26.42 3.09
N LYS A 111 -12.65 25.91 2.42
CA LYS A 111 -13.50 24.82 2.91
C LYS A 111 -12.68 23.59 3.37
N GLN A 112 -11.69 23.16 2.59
CA GLN A 112 -10.85 21.99 2.91
C GLN A 112 -9.74 22.29 3.93
N VAL A 113 -9.16 23.50 3.94
CA VAL A 113 -7.95 23.82 4.73
C VAL A 113 -8.19 24.72 5.95
N GLY A 114 -9.40 25.25 6.12
CA GLY A 114 -9.72 26.24 7.16
C GLY A 114 -9.41 27.68 6.76
N PHE A 115 -10.12 28.66 7.36
CA PHE A 115 -9.92 30.08 7.06
C PHE A 115 -8.47 30.52 7.27
N THR A 116 -7.84 30.15 8.40
CA THR A 116 -6.49 30.59 8.76
C THR A 116 -5.45 30.18 7.72
N THR A 117 -5.45 28.91 7.30
CA THR A 117 -4.51 28.39 6.31
C THR A 117 -4.77 28.94 4.91
N ALA A 118 -6.03 29.14 4.53
CA ALA A 118 -6.38 29.78 3.26
C ALA A 118 -5.98 31.25 3.21
N ILE A 119 -6.15 32.00 4.30
CA ILE A 119 -5.69 33.39 4.42
C ILE A 119 -4.16 33.44 4.36
N GLU A 120 -3.45 32.56 5.05
CA GLU A 120 -1.98 32.45 4.93
C GLU A 120 -1.53 32.16 3.49
N HIS A 121 -2.21 31.26 2.79
CA HIS A 121 -1.92 30.95 1.38
C HIS A 121 -2.19 32.14 0.46
N ALA A 122 -3.32 32.85 0.65
CA ALA A 122 -3.64 34.06 -0.11
C ALA A 122 -2.62 35.19 0.14
N VAL A 123 -2.20 35.40 1.39
CA VAL A 123 -1.15 36.37 1.77
C VAL A 123 0.19 36.01 1.13
N ARG A 124 0.63 34.74 1.19
CA ARG A 124 1.89 34.28 0.57
C ARG A 124 1.90 34.48 -0.95
N ASN A 125 0.76 34.27 -1.60
CA ASN A 125 0.57 34.49 -3.04
C ASN A 125 0.26 35.96 -3.42
N ARG A 126 0.23 36.88 -2.44
CA ARG A 126 -0.06 38.32 -2.60
C ARG A 126 -1.47 38.62 -3.17
N ASP A 127 -2.40 37.70 -2.99
CA ASP A 127 -3.78 37.82 -3.48
C ASP A 127 -4.66 38.61 -2.49
N LEU A 128 -4.55 39.93 -2.55
CA LEU A 128 -5.27 40.85 -1.68
C LEU A 128 -6.81 40.78 -1.84
N ALA A 129 -7.31 40.31 -2.99
CA ALA A 129 -8.73 40.14 -3.22
C ALA A 129 -9.26 38.92 -2.45
N ALA A 130 -8.59 37.77 -2.57
CA ALA A 130 -8.93 36.57 -1.83
C ALA A 130 -8.74 36.75 -0.31
N VAL A 131 -7.69 37.45 0.15
CA VAL A 131 -7.53 37.75 1.59
C VAL A 131 -8.74 38.51 2.14
N ARG A 132 -9.22 39.54 1.43
CA ARG A 132 -10.41 40.31 1.84
C ARG A 132 -11.66 39.45 1.82
N GLN A 133 -11.87 38.63 0.79
CA GLN A 133 -13.02 37.74 0.67
C GLN A 133 -13.03 36.70 1.80
N LEU A 134 -11.88 36.12 2.15
CA LEU A 134 -11.74 35.14 3.22
C LEU A 134 -11.88 35.77 4.61
N GLU A 135 -11.38 36.98 4.82
CA GLU A 135 -11.59 37.72 6.08
C GLU A 135 -13.05 38.16 6.26
N GLN A 136 -13.71 38.66 5.20
CA GLN A 136 -15.15 38.98 5.24
C GLN A 136 -15.98 37.72 5.54
N ALA A 137 -15.71 36.62 4.84
CA ALA A 137 -16.33 35.33 5.09
C ALA A 137 -16.09 34.84 6.54
N ARG A 138 -14.88 35.03 7.09
CA ARG A 138 -14.54 34.68 8.48
C ARG A 138 -15.31 35.54 9.49
N VAL A 139 -15.41 36.85 9.26
CA VAL A 139 -16.19 37.77 10.10
C VAL A 139 -17.68 37.46 10.03
N GLU A 140 -18.23 37.16 8.84
CA GLU A 140 -19.63 36.79 8.68
C GLU A 140 -19.98 35.50 9.46
N VAL A 141 -19.08 34.50 9.48
CA VAL A 141 -19.24 33.32 10.35
C VAL A 141 -19.13 33.69 11.83
N MET A 142 -18.25 34.61 12.21
CA MET A 142 -18.10 35.08 13.58
C MET A 142 -19.34 35.83 14.08
N GLU A 143 -19.93 36.73 13.28
CA GLU A 143 -21.17 37.46 13.60
C GLU A 143 -22.39 36.53 13.69
N LYS A 144 -22.48 35.54 12.79
CA LYS A 144 -23.52 34.53 12.81
C LYS A 144 -23.44 33.60 14.03
N THR A 145 -22.25 33.34 14.56
CA THR A 145 -22.05 32.48 15.75
C THR A 145 -22.13 33.25 17.08
N ALA A 146 -21.89 34.57 17.10
CA ALA A 146 -21.87 35.36 18.34
C ALA A 146 -23.26 35.65 18.94
N ASN A 147 -24.31 35.78 18.12
CA ASN A 147 -25.60 36.34 18.54
C ASN A 147 -26.56 35.36 19.26
N GLY A 148 -26.06 34.30 19.91
CA GLY A 148 -26.85 33.37 20.73
C GLY A 148 -27.96 32.59 20.01
N GLY A 149 -28.07 32.74 18.69
CA GLY A 149 -29.13 32.17 17.87
C GLY A 149 -28.85 30.73 17.46
N SER A 150 -29.56 29.79 18.10
CA SER A 150 -29.86 28.47 17.55
C SER A 150 -28.69 27.48 17.36
N MET A 151 -28.03 27.10 18.46
CA MET A 151 -27.10 25.96 18.52
C MET A 151 -27.68 24.70 17.81
N GLY A 152 -28.97 24.42 17.96
CA GLY A 152 -29.66 23.34 17.25
C GLY A 152 -29.67 23.46 15.71
N LYS A 153 -29.97 24.63 15.12
CA LYS A 153 -29.89 24.81 13.66
C LYS A 153 -28.44 24.75 13.15
N TRP A 154 -27.46 25.08 13.98
CA TRP A 154 -26.04 24.92 13.64
C TRP A 154 -25.63 23.45 13.64
N GLU A 155 -26.05 22.67 14.63
CA GLU A 155 -25.86 21.21 14.67
C GLU A 155 -26.59 20.53 13.49
N GLU A 156 -27.83 20.91 13.19
CA GLU A 156 -28.58 20.44 12.02
C GLU A 156 -27.88 20.80 10.70
N ALA A 157 -27.41 22.04 10.53
CA ALA A 157 -26.72 22.48 9.32
C ALA A 157 -25.35 21.80 9.16
N ALA A 158 -24.61 21.60 10.25
CA ALA A 158 -23.34 20.86 10.25
C ALA A 158 -23.57 19.38 9.93
N ALA A 159 -24.59 18.75 10.52
CA ALA A 159 -24.99 17.37 10.21
C ALA A 159 -25.42 17.23 8.74
N GLN A 160 -26.21 18.15 8.19
CA GLN A 160 -26.60 18.17 6.77
C GLN A 160 -25.42 18.46 5.83
N ALA A 161 -24.41 19.21 6.27
CA ALA A 161 -23.19 19.43 5.50
C ALA A 161 -22.28 18.19 5.52
N ALA A 162 -22.13 17.53 6.67
CA ALA A 162 -21.42 16.27 6.80
C ALA A 162 -22.10 15.15 5.96
N LEU A 163 -23.43 15.05 6.03
CA LEU A 163 -24.23 14.14 5.22
C LEU A 163 -23.96 14.33 3.72
N ARG A 164 -24.09 15.56 3.21
CA ARG A 164 -23.82 15.87 1.79
C ARG A 164 -22.38 15.57 1.37
N ARG A 165 -21.38 15.79 2.24
CA ARG A 165 -19.99 15.38 1.96
C ARG A 165 -19.87 13.86 1.86
N ARG A 166 -20.51 13.11 2.76
CA ARG A 166 -20.53 11.63 2.72
C ARG A 166 -21.22 11.09 1.47
N GLU A 167 -22.35 11.68 1.06
CA GLU A 167 -23.06 11.34 -0.18
C GLU A 167 -22.21 11.58 -1.42
N GLN A 168 -21.50 12.72 -1.50
CA GLN A 168 -20.57 13.01 -2.59
C GLN A 168 -19.40 12.02 -2.65
N LEU A 169 -18.86 11.60 -1.50
CA LEU A 169 -17.81 10.58 -1.44
C LEU A 169 -18.34 9.18 -1.80
N MET A 170 -19.59 8.83 -1.45
CA MET A 170 -20.26 7.61 -1.92
C MET A 170 -20.36 7.60 -3.45
N ASP A 171 -20.87 8.67 -4.06
CA ASP A 171 -21.03 8.79 -5.51
C ASP A 171 -19.69 8.65 -6.25
N LEU A 172 -18.62 9.28 -5.74
CA LEU A 172 -17.26 9.11 -6.27
C LEU A 172 -16.74 7.67 -6.14
N SER A 173 -17.02 7.00 -5.01
CA SER A 173 -16.62 5.60 -4.81
C SER A 173 -17.40 4.64 -5.71
N ILE A 174 -18.68 4.90 -5.96
CA ILE A 174 -19.52 4.11 -6.87
C ILE A 174 -19.02 4.26 -8.30
N LYS A 175 -18.86 5.51 -8.79
CA LYS A 175 -18.33 5.81 -10.13
C LYS A 175 -16.95 5.22 -10.38
N ARG A 176 -16.11 5.16 -9.34
CA ARG A 176 -14.81 4.48 -9.43
C ARG A 176 -14.98 2.98 -9.65
N ARG A 177 -15.91 2.32 -8.95
CA ARG A 177 -16.20 0.89 -9.16
C ARG A 177 -16.78 0.63 -10.55
N GLU A 178 -17.77 1.40 -10.96
CA GLU A 178 -18.39 1.31 -12.31
C GLU A 178 -17.32 1.38 -13.41
N LYS A 179 -16.38 2.33 -13.32
CA LYS A 179 -15.26 2.44 -14.27
C LYS A 179 -14.28 1.25 -14.24
N GLU A 180 -14.09 0.62 -13.09
CA GLU A 180 -13.26 -0.58 -12.97
C GLU A 180 -13.99 -1.81 -13.57
N ASP A 181 -15.30 -1.92 -13.38
CA ASP A 181 -16.15 -2.94 -14.00
C ASP A 181 -16.29 -2.74 -15.54
N GLU A 182 -16.38 -1.49 -16.02
CA GLU A 182 -16.35 -1.14 -17.45
C GLU A 182 -15.06 -1.59 -18.13
N LEU A 183 -13.91 -1.39 -17.47
CA LEU A 183 -12.60 -1.82 -17.96
C LEU A 183 -12.52 -3.36 -18.07
N VAL A 184 -12.99 -4.07 -17.04
CA VAL A 184 -13.11 -5.55 -17.07
C VAL A 184 -14.00 -5.99 -18.23
N ALA A 185 -15.17 -5.36 -18.39
CA ALA A 185 -16.10 -5.68 -19.47
C ALA A 185 -15.55 -5.38 -20.87
N GLN A 186 -14.72 -4.34 -21.02
CA GLN A 186 -14.01 -4.06 -22.27
C GLN A 186 -13.03 -5.19 -22.62
N LEU A 187 -12.14 -5.56 -21.71
CA LEU A 187 -11.12 -6.58 -21.96
C LEU A 187 -11.73 -7.97 -22.19
N LYS A 188 -12.86 -8.29 -21.53
CA LYS A 188 -13.68 -9.48 -21.82
C LYS A 188 -14.22 -9.50 -23.26
N ARG A 189 -14.70 -8.36 -23.78
CA ARG A 189 -15.16 -8.25 -25.19
C ARG A 189 -14.03 -8.37 -26.20
N GLU A 190 -12.82 -7.93 -25.85
CA GLU A 190 -11.63 -8.02 -26.69
C GLU A 190 -11.04 -9.44 -26.74
N GLY A 191 -11.60 -10.40 -25.97
CA GLY A 191 -11.15 -11.79 -25.93
C GLY A 191 -9.85 -12.01 -25.15
N GLN A 192 -9.44 -11.03 -24.34
CA GLN A 192 -8.13 -11.02 -23.66
C GLN A 192 -8.25 -11.22 -22.15
N PHE A 193 -9.02 -12.23 -21.72
CA PHE A 193 -9.52 -12.26 -20.35
C PHE A 193 -9.63 -13.66 -19.71
N SER A 194 -8.56 -14.44 -19.76
CA SER A 194 -8.44 -15.61 -18.88
C SER A 194 -7.04 -15.69 -18.30
N ILE A 195 -6.98 -15.84 -16.98
CA ILE A 195 -5.75 -16.04 -16.21
C ILE A 195 -5.09 -17.38 -16.50
N ASN A 196 -5.81 -18.31 -17.14
CA ASN A 196 -5.34 -19.63 -17.54
C ASN A 196 -4.91 -19.68 -19.01
N ASP A 197 -5.20 -18.64 -19.80
CA ASP A 197 -4.81 -18.60 -21.20
C ASP A 197 -3.30 -18.44 -21.26
N ARG A 198 -2.66 -19.45 -21.85
CA ARG A 198 -1.23 -19.52 -22.11
C ARG A 198 -0.99 -19.66 -23.60
N ASP A 199 0.02 -18.98 -24.11
CA ASP A 199 0.57 -19.30 -25.42
C ASP A 199 1.33 -20.64 -25.41
N GLN A 200 1.86 -21.04 -26.57
CA GLN A 200 2.62 -22.28 -26.73
C GLN A 200 3.90 -22.36 -25.88
N TYR A 201 4.33 -21.25 -25.27
CA TYR A 201 5.50 -21.17 -24.39
C TYR A 201 5.13 -21.05 -22.91
N GLY A 202 3.84 -21.17 -22.57
CA GLY A 202 3.36 -21.03 -21.20
C GLY A 202 3.22 -19.58 -20.75
N PHE A 203 3.23 -18.58 -21.65
CA PHE A 203 3.10 -17.17 -21.26
C PHE A 203 1.64 -16.72 -21.24
N SER A 204 1.28 -16.01 -20.17
CA SER A 204 0.01 -15.32 -20.04
C SER A 204 -0.10 -14.15 -21.04
N ILE A 205 -1.33 -13.72 -21.32
CA ILE A 205 -1.58 -12.71 -22.35
C ILE A 205 -1.03 -11.31 -22.02
N ASP A 206 -0.85 -10.97 -20.74
CA ASP A 206 -0.10 -9.79 -20.31
C ASP A 206 1.41 -9.93 -20.58
N LEU A 207 2.04 -11.08 -20.30
CA LEU A 207 3.42 -11.37 -20.68
C LEU A 207 3.63 -11.29 -22.20
N HIS A 208 2.72 -11.88 -22.98
CA HIS A 208 2.75 -11.80 -24.45
C HIS A 208 2.74 -10.34 -24.93
N LYS A 209 1.84 -9.50 -24.38
CA LYS A 209 1.75 -8.07 -24.69
C LYS A 209 3.02 -7.30 -24.31
N ILE A 210 3.63 -7.61 -23.15
CA ILE A 210 4.91 -7.04 -22.70
C ILE A 210 6.01 -7.36 -23.69
N VAL A 211 6.22 -8.64 -23.98
CA VAL A 211 7.26 -9.16 -24.86
C VAL A 211 7.13 -8.59 -26.27
N HIS A 212 5.90 -8.48 -26.80
CA HIS A 212 5.66 -7.82 -28.09
C HIS A 212 6.06 -6.35 -28.09
N GLN A 213 5.65 -5.56 -27.07
CA GLN A 213 5.98 -4.13 -26.98
C GLN A 213 7.48 -3.89 -26.78
N THR A 214 8.16 -4.70 -25.95
CA THR A 214 9.61 -4.66 -25.79
C THR A 214 10.32 -5.01 -27.09
N SER A 215 9.87 -6.05 -27.79
CA SER A 215 10.38 -6.44 -29.10
C SER A 215 10.18 -5.35 -30.17
N ASP A 216 9.00 -4.71 -30.26
CA ASP A 216 8.74 -3.63 -31.24
C ASP A 216 9.64 -2.41 -31.00
N THR A 217 9.90 -2.10 -29.74
CA THR A 217 10.80 -1.01 -29.34
C THR A 217 12.25 -1.32 -29.69
N LEU A 218 12.69 -2.57 -29.46
CA LEU A 218 14.03 -3.02 -29.84
C LEU A 218 14.19 -3.08 -31.37
N VAL A 219 13.17 -3.52 -32.10
CA VAL A 219 13.10 -3.47 -33.58
C VAL A 219 13.26 -2.03 -34.09
N LYS A 220 12.58 -1.06 -33.45
CA LYS A 220 12.74 0.37 -33.79
C LYS A 220 14.17 0.83 -33.57
N ALA A 221 14.73 0.58 -32.37
CA ALA A 221 16.10 0.95 -32.02
C ALA A 221 17.13 0.34 -33.00
N MET A 222 17.01 -0.95 -33.33
CA MET A 222 17.89 -1.62 -34.29
C MET A 222 17.78 -1.04 -35.71
N LYS A 223 16.61 -0.52 -36.11
CA LYS A 223 16.36 0.10 -37.43
C LYS A 223 16.81 1.56 -37.55
N ASP A 224 17.05 2.25 -36.43
CA ASP A 224 17.59 3.62 -36.46
C ASP A 224 19.01 3.61 -37.09
N TYR A 225 19.36 4.62 -37.88
CA TYR A 225 20.62 4.66 -38.65
C TYR A 225 21.79 5.19 -37.79
N SER A 226 22.94 4.53 -37.85
CA SER A 226 24.19 4.97 -37.20
C SER A 226 25.41 4.91 -38.12
N ASN A 227 26.36 5.82 -37.91
CA ASN A 227 27.69 5.78 -38.53
C ASN A 227 28.70 5.08 -37.58
N GLY A 228 28.55 3.76 -37.43
CA GLY A 228 29.45 2.93 -36.61
C GLY A 228 28.73 1.96 -35.67
N PRO A 229 29.48 1.15 -34.91
CA PRO A 229 28.92 0.16 -33.98
C PRO A 229 28.18 0.82 -32.83
N ARG A 230 27.01 0.28 -32.49
CA ARG A 230 26.19 0.72 -31.36
C ARG A 230 26.19 -0.30 -30.23
N LEU A 231 25.97 0.22 -29.03
CA LEU A 231 25.59 -0.56 -27.86
C LEU A 231 24.19 -0.14 -27.41
N ILE A 232 23.25 -1.08 -27.49
CA ILE A 232 21.85 -0.89 -27.07
C ILE A 232 21.66 -1.56 -25.71
N SER A 233 21.69 -0.79 -24.63
CA SER A 233 21.53 -1.30 -23.26
C SER A 233 20.06 -1.25 -22.84
N MET A 234 19.37 -2.39 -22.91
CA MET A 234 17.98 -2.53 -22.50
C MET A 234 17.86 -3.04 -21.06
N ARG A 235 17.10 -2.35 -20.21
CA ARG A 235 16.79 -2.77 -18.83
C ARG A 235 15.31 -3.09 -18.72
N ILE A 236 14.97 -4.25 -18.17
CA ILE A 236 13.59 -4.73 -17.99
C ILE A 236 13.37 -4.88 -16.49
N ASP A 237 12.77 -3.87 -15.87
CA ASP A 237 12.33 -3.89 -14.47
C ASP A 237 10.83 -4.16 -14.44
N VAL A 238 10.48 -5.44 -14.24
CA VAL A 238 9.09 -5.90 -14.14
C VAL A 238 8.89 -6.64 -12.82
N ASP A 239 7.92 -6.17 -12.04
CA ASP A 239 7.48 -6.83 -10.82
C ASP A 239 6.48 -7.94 -11.17
N PRO A 240 6.79 -9.23 -10.92
CA PRO A 240 5.97 -10.34 -11.40
C PRO A 240 4.57 -10.36 -10.77
N MET A 241 3.57 -10.78 -11.55
CA MET A 241 2.27 -11.18 -11.02
C MET A 241 2.36 -12.65 -10.55
N PRO A 242 1.60 -13.10 -9.53
CA PRO A 242 1.72 -14.47 -9.04
C PRO A 242 1.13 -15.49 -10.01
N TRP A 243 0.24 -15.07 -10.91
CA TRP A 243 -0.21 -15.85 -12.06
C TRP A 243 0.81 -15.89 -13.22
N TRP A 244 2.03 -15.35 -13.02
CA TRP A 244 3.19 -15.62 -13.87
C TRP A 244 4.06 -16.71 -13.23
N ASP A 245 3.41 -17.77 -12.79
CA ASP A 245 3.99 -19.02 -12.29
C ASP A 245 5.01 -19.64 -13.26
N THR A 246 4.88 -19.33 -14.55
CA THR A 246 5.77 -19.74 -15.64
C THR A 246 6.88 -18.74 -15.96
N LEU A 247 6.96 -17.57 -15.31
CA LEU A 247 8.01 -16.59 -15.61
C LEU A 247 9.34 -17.03 -14.98
N THR A 248 10.13 -17.75 -15.77
CA THR A 248 11.55 -17.95 -15.47
C THR A 248 12.30 -16.61 -15.52
N PRO A 249 13.46 -16.49 -14.85
CA PRO A 249 14.25 -15.26 -14.90
C PRO A 249 14.80 -14.91 -16.30
N TYR A 250 14.61 -15.73 -17.33
CA TYR A 250 15.19 -15.52 -18.66
C TYR A 250 14.19 -15.64 -19.80
N GLY A 251 13.02 -16.23 -19.57
CA GLY A 251 12.04 -16.51 -20.61
C GLY A 251 11.55 -15.24 -21.32
N MET A 252 11.21 -14.17 -20.59
CA MET A 252 10.77 -12.90 -21.20
C MET A 252 11.83 -12.33 -22.13
N GLU A 253 13.08 -12.29 -21.67
CA GLU A 253 14.21 -11.85 -22.48
C GLU A 253 14.41 -12.74 -23.71
N LEU A 254 14.38 -14.07 -23.56
CA LEU A 254 14.53 -15.02 -24.66
C LEU A 254 13.42 -14.90 -25.72
N ARG A 255 12.14 -14.80 -25.31
CA ARG A 255 11.03 -14.56 -26.25
C ARG A 255 11.15 -13.21 -26.95
N THR A 256 11.64 -12.17 -26.26
CA THR A 256 11.90 -10.85 -26.86
C THR A 256 12.93 -10.96 -28.00
N VAL A 257 13.98 -11.78 -27.82
CA VAL A 257 15.01 -12.03 -28.83
C VAL A 257 14.50 -12.91 -29.97
N GLN A 258 13.66 -13.91 -29.70
CA GLN A 258 12.98 -14.70 -30.75
C GLN A 258 12.07 -13.82 -31.63
N LEU A 259 11.23 -12.96 -31.04
CA LEU A 259 10.42 -12.02 -31.80
C LEU A 259 11.25 -10.96 -32.54
N LEU A 260 12.40 -10.53 -31.98
CA LEU A 260 13.34 -9.67 -32.71
C LEU A 260 13.83 -10.36 -33.98
N LYS A 261 14.25 -11.64 -33.88
CA LYS A 261 14.70 -12.44 -35.03
C LYS A 261 13.62 -12.48 -36.12
N GLU A 262 12.39 -12.82 -35.73
CA GLU A 262 11.24 -12.91 -36.63
C GLU A 262 10.93 -11.55 -37.31
N LYS A 263 10.71 -10.49 -36.53
CA LYS A 263 10.31 -9.16 -37.02
C LYS A 263 11.40 -8.45 -37.85
N MET A 264 12.66 -8.84 -37.70
CA MET A 264 13.79 -8.34 -38.49
C MET A 264 14.13 -9.23 -39.69
N GLY A 265 13.59 -10.46 -39.76
CA GLY A 265 13.95 -11.44 -40.79
C GLY A 265 15.39 -11.95 -40.68
N TYR A 266 15.98 -11.92 -39.48
CA TYR A 266 17.36 -12.35 -39.26
C TYR A 266 17.50 -13.87 -39.40
N ARG A 267 18.57 -14.32 -40.08
CA ARG A 267 18.93 -15.74 -40.23
C ARG A 267 19.56 -16.27 -38.94
N ARG A 268 20.53 -15.51 -38.41
CA ARG A 268 21.38 -15.90 -37.28
C ARG A 268 21.38 -14.81 -36.21
N VAL A 269 20.81 -15.14 -35.05
CA VAL A 269 20.83 -14.31 -33.85
C VAL A 269 21.49 -15.09 -32.74
N VAL A 270 22.53 -14.49 -32.15
CA VAL A 270 23.37 -15.10 -31.12
C VAL A 270 23.03 -14.48 -29.77
N LEU A 271 22.75 -15.34 -28.78
CA LEU A 271 22.50 -14.98 -27.39
C LEU A 271 23.67 -15.43 -26.51
N LEU A 272 24.36 -14.48 -25.91
CA LEU A 272 25.51 -14.71 -25.03
C LEU A 272 25.15 -14.52 -23.56
N MET A 273 25.64 -15.43 -22.72
CA MET A 273 25.44 -15.41 -21.26
C MET A 273 26.72 -15.83 -20.53
N GLU A 274 26.89 -15.41 -19.28
CA GLU A 274 28.02 -15.89 -18.43
C GLU A 274 27.93 -17.42 -18.22
N ASP A 275 26.70 -17.93 -18.03
CA ASP A 275 26.42 -19.36 -17.90
C ASP A 275 25.16 -19.79 -18.68
N PRO A 276 25.32 -20.39 -19.87
CA PRO A 276 24.21 -20.94 -20.67
C PRO A 276 23.36 -22.00 -19.97
N TRP A 277 23.84 -22.66 -18.90
CA TRP A 277 23.03 -23.60 -18.12
C TRP A 277 21.82 -22.95 -17.45
N GLN A 278 21.81 -21.62 -17.33
CA GLN A 278 20.67 -20.84 -16.81
C GLN A 278 19.44 -20.87 -17.75
N LEU A 279 19.61 -21.28 -19.01
CA LEU A 279 18.51 -21.54 -19.96
C LEU A 279 18.11 -23.03 -20.03
N ASN A 280 18.62 -23.89 -19.16
CA ASN A 280 18.28 -25.31 -19.21
C ASN A 280 16.79 -25.54 -18.86
N GLY A 281 16.03 -26.06 -19.83
CA GLY A 281 14.57 -26.16 -19.77
C GLY A 281 13.81 -25.07 -20.54
N GLU A 282 14.49 -24.04 -21.03
CA GLU A 282 13.90 -23.07 -21.96
C GLU A 282 13.85 -23.60 -23.39
N ASN A 283 12.79 -23.23 -24.12
CA ASN A 283 12.78 -23.35 -25.57
C ASN A 283 13.70 -22.27 -26.16
N THR A 284 14.83 -22.65 -26.74
CA THR A 284 15.77 -21.74 -27.42
C THR A 284 15.64 -21.79 -28.94
N ASP A 285 14.50 -22.25 -29.48
CA ASP A 285 14.35 -22.52 -30.92
C ASP A 285 14.66 -21.27 -31.76
N GLY A 286 15.47 -21.47 -32.80
CA GLY A 286 15.91 -20.41 -33.69
C GLY A 286 16.96 -19.44 -33.11
N ILE A 287 17.35 -19.54 -31.85
CA ILE A 287 18.40 -18.72 -31.22
C ILE A 287 19.63 -19.58 -30.92
N GLU A 288 20.81 -19.11 -31.32
CA GLU A 288 22.06 -19.78 -30.99
C GLU A 288 22.58 -19.25 -29.66
N VAL A 289 22.66 -20.11 -28.64
CA VAL A 289 23.09 -19.73 -27.28
C VAL A 289 24.57 -20.09 -27.08
N GLY A 290 25.36 -19.14 -26.62
CA GLY A 290 26.79 -19.30 -26.35
C GLY A 290 27.23 -18.67 -25.03
N ARG A 291 28.47 -18.95 -24.61
CA ARG A 291 29.10 -18.27 -23.48
C ARG A 291 29.63 -16.91 -23.90
N LEU A 292 29.55 -15.93 -23.01
CA LEU A 292 30.01 -14.55 -23.26
C LEU A 292 31.52 -14.44 -23.50
N ASP A 293 32.31 -15.41 -23.07
CA ASP A 293 33.76 -15.48 -23.30
C ASP A 293 34.17 -16.08 -24.67
N ASP A 294 33.24 -16.68 -25.43
CA ASP A 294 33.53 -17.24 -26.76
C ASP A 294 33.09 -16.31 -27.90
N ALA A 295 33.91 -15.28 -28.18
CA ALA A 295 33.65 -14.34 -29.26
C ALA A 295 33.63 -14.99 -30.67
N ASN A 296 34.19 -16.20 -30.86
CA ASN A 296 34.12 -16.89 -32.14
C ASN A 296 32.70 -17.31 -32.49
N PHE A 297 31.85 -17.47 -31.49
CA PHE A 297 30.45 -17.81 -31.65
C PHE A 297 29.65 -16.71 -32.39
N CYS A 298 30.17 -15.48 -32.47
CA CYS A 298 29.49 -14.32 -33.08
C CYS A 298 29.72 -14.11 -34.58
N TYR A 299 30.62 -14.85 -35.24
CA TYR A 299 30.91 -14.65 -36.67
C TYR A 299 29.68 -14.92 -37.57
N ASP A 300 29.42 -14.06 -38.57
CA ASP A 300 28.20 -14.07 -39.42
C ASP A 300 26.87 -13.99 -38.64
N ALA A 301 26.87 -13.50 -37.39
CA ALA A 301 25.62 -13.16 -36.70
C ALA A 301 25.03 -11.86 -37.26
N ASP A 302 23.74 -11.88 -37.60
CA ASP A 302 22.98 -10.69 -38.02
C ASP A 302 22.65 -9.78 -36.81
N ALA A 303 22.59 -10.35 -35.59
CA ALA A 303 22.54 -9.63 -34.33
C ALA A 303 23.16 -10.44 -33.17
N VAL A 304 23.83 -9.73 -32.25
CA VAL A 304 24.35 -10.30 -31.00
C VAL A 304 23.65 -9.66 -29.81
N VAL A 305 23.16 -10.49 -28.91
CA VAL A 305 22.48 -10.10 -27.67
C VAL A 305 23.20 -10.71 -26.48
N CYS A 306 23.55 -9.92 -25.47
CA CYS A 306 24.12 -10.38 -24.21
C CYS A 306 23.05 -10.26 -23.11
N LEU A 307 22.73 -11.37 -22.43
CA LEU A 307 21.65 -11.43 -21.43
C LEU A 307 22.26 -11.52 -20.01
N LYS A 308 21.92 -10.55 -19.16
CA LYS A 308 22.41 -10.37 -17.77
C LYS A 308 23.93 -10.46 -17.59
N PRO A 309 24.76 -9.84 -18.47
CA PRO A 309 26.21 -9.82 -18.27
C PRO A 309 26.60 -8.97 -17.04
N GLU A 310 27.70 -9.32 -16.38
CA GLU A 310 28.32 -8.43 -15.38
C GLU A 310 29.30 -7.49 -16.10
N LEU A 311 29.06 -6.17 -16.05
CA LEU A 311 29.77 -5.12 -16.78
C LEU A 311 30.29 -4.03 -15.84
N ASP A 312 30.66 -4.42 -14.62
CA ASP A 312 31.17 -3.56 -13.55
C ASP A 312 32.69 -3.35 -13.62
N THR A 313 33.40 -4.15 -14.42
CA THR A 313 34.86 -4.06 -14.63
C THR A 313 35.23 -4.12 -16.11
N LEU A 314 36.41 -3.57 -16.45
CA LEU A 314 36.87 -3.48 -17.84
C LEU A 314 37.08 -4.85 -18.50
N ASP A 315 37.65 -5.83 -17.78
CA ASP A 315 37.84 -7.21 -18.28
C ASP A 315 36.53 -7.83 -18.76
N ARG A 316 35.47 -7.70 -17.95
CA ARG A 316 34.16 -8.27 -18.29
C ARG A 316 33.50 -7.52 -19.44
N PHE A 317 33.66 -6.20 -19.49
CA PHE A 317 33.16 -5.38 -20.60
C PHE A 317 33.85 -5.68 -21.94
N GLU A 318 35.17 -5.94 -21.95
CA GLU A 318 35.90 -6.32 -23.18
C GLU A 318 35.40 -7.63 -23.82
N ARG A 319 34.67 -8.48 -23.09
CA ARG A 319 33.97 -9.66 -23.64
C ARG A 319 32.84 -9.24 -24.59
N VAL A 320 32.01 -8.29 -24.17
CA VAL A 320 30.95 -7.68 -25.00
C VAL A 320 31.55 -6.93 -26.20
N VAL A 321 32.66 -6.22 -26.01
CA VAL A 321 33.37 -5.55 -27.11
C VAL A 321 33.92 -6.55 -28.12
N SER A 322 34.46 -7.68 -27.66
CA SER A 322 35.00 -8.74 -28.51
C SER A 322 33.89 -9.45 -29.30
N ALA A 323 32.75 -9.73 -28.68
CA ALA A 323 31.54 -10.23 -29.35
C ALA A 323 31.00 -9.25 -30.42
N SER A 324 30.93 -7.96 -30.11
CA SER A 324 30.59 -6.88 -31.06
C SER A 324 31.54 -6.87 -32.27
N ARG A 325 32.86 -6.98 -32.06
CA ARG A 325 33.84 -6.96 -33.16
C ARG A 325 33.69 -8.13 -34.13
N ALA A 326 33.15 -9.26 -33.69
CA ALA A 326 32.89 -10.45 -34.49
C ALA A 326 31.52 -10.45 -35.19
N ALA A 327 30.55 -9.66 -34.72
CA ALA A 327 29.23 -9.52 -35.34
C ALA A 327 29.27 -8.80 -36.70
N GLY A 328 28.36 -9.16 -37.62
CA GLY A 328 28.37 -8.64 -39.00
C GLY A 328 28.12 -7.13 -39.11
N ASN A 329 27.15 -6.62 -38.36
CA ASN A 329 26.84 -5.18 -38.23
C ASN A 329 27.64 -4.48 -37.11
N ARG A 330 28.34 -5.25 -36.27
CA ARG A 330 29.06 -4.81 -35.05
C ARG A 330 28.21 -4.19 -33.95
N ASP A 331 26.90 -4.15 -34.11
CA ASP A 331 25.98 -3.74 -33.05
C ASP A 331 25.88 -4.84 -31.98
N VAL A 332 25.70 -4.44 -30.72
CA VAL A 332 25.42 -5.38 -29.63
C VAL A 332 24.29 -4.87 -28.74
N VAL A 333 23.37 -5.76 -28.41
CA VAL A 333 22.28 -5.50 -27.46
C VAL A 333 22.70 -6.09 -26.11
N VAL A 334 22.60 -5.31 -25.04
CA VAL A 334 22.79 -5.79 -23.65
C VAL A 334 21.45 -5.75 -22.94
N MET A 335 20.91 -6.91 -22.58
CA MET A 335 19.65 -7.03 -21.85
C MET A 335 19.94 -7.25 -20.36
N THR A 336 19.35 -6.40 -19.51
CA THR A 336 19.38 -6.50 -18.03
C THR A 336 20.79 -6.64 -17.43
N GLY A 337 21.81 -6.07 -18.09
CA GLY A 337 23.21 -6.10 -17.65
C GLY A 337 23.53 -5.25 -16.41
N ASN A 338 24.45 -5.74 -15.59
CA ASN A 338 24.89 -5.09 -14.35
C ASN A 338 26.11 -4.18 -14.60
N TRP A 339 25.88 -2.88 -14.74
CA TRP A 339 26.93 -1.87 -14.98
C TRP A 339 27.69 -1.41 -13.72
N GLY A 340 27.51 -2.07 -12.57
CA GLY A 340 28.07 -1.65 -11.30
C GLY A 340 27.51 -0.32 -10.77
N PHE A 341 28.00 0.14 -9.62
CA PHE A 341 27.42 1.32 -8.95
C PHE A 341 27.78 2.64 -9.66
N PRO A 342 26.88 3.64 -9.70
CA PRO A 342 27.19 4.97 -10.21
C PRO A 342 28.27 5.72 -9.42
N SER A 343 28.51 5.35 -8.17
CA SER A 343 29.55 5.93 -7.30
C SER A 343 30.94 5.33 -7.54
N ASP A 344 31.01 4.06 -7.95
CA ASP A 344 32.25 3.31 -8.13
C ASP A 344 33.13 3.89 -9.26
N ARG A 345 34.46 3.73 -9.13
CA ARG A 345 35.45 4.29 -10.04
C ARG A 345 35.63 3.43 -11.29
N GLU A 346 35.73 2.12 -11.15
CA GLU A 346 35.88 1.20 -12.28
C GLU A 346 34.62 1.21 -13.15
N SER A 347 33.44 1.12 -12.53
CA SER A 347 32.14 1.19 -13.19
C SER A 347 31.96 2.49 -14.01
N LYS A 348 32.50 3.63 -13.54
CA LYS A 348 32.52 4.89 -14.32
C LYS A 348 33.45 4.81 -15.51
N TYR A 349 34.63 4.22 -15.33
CA TYR A 349 35.60 4.07 -16.40
C TYR A 349 35.06 3.15 -17.51
N VAL A 350 34.43 2.02 -17.18
CA VAL A 350 33.73 1.15 -18.13
C VAL A 350 32.70 1.92 -18.96
N ARG A 351 31.84 2.71 -18.30
CA ARG A 351 30.81 3.54 -18.96
C ARG A 351 31.40 4.62 -19.87
N GLN A 352 32.56 5.18 -19.53
CA GLN A 352 33.26 6.12 -20.40
C GLN A 352 33.93 5.42 -21.60
N HIS A 353 34.62 4.30 -21.36
CA HIS A 353 35.24 3.48 -22.42
C HIS A 353 34.20 2.97 -23.44
N ALA A 354 32.99 2.65 -22.99
CA ALA A 354 31.88 2.30 -23.88
C ALA A 354 31.57 3.40 -24.91
N LYS A 355 31.69 4.68 -24.55
CA LYS A 355 31.49 5.82 -25.48
C LYS A 355 32.62 5.95 -26.51
N GLU A 356 33.82 5.47 -26.18
CA GLU A 356 35.00 5.49 -27.05
C GLU A 356 34.97 4.33 -28.05
N VAL A 357 34.46 3.15 -27.63
CA VAL A 357 34.33 1.95 -28.47
C VAL A 357 33.13 2.02 -29.42
N PHE A 358 31.94 2.41 -28.92
CA PHE A 358 30.69 2.36 -29.68
C PHE A 358 30.38 3.69 -30.37
N THR A 359 31.14 4.02 -31.41
CA THR A 359 31.08 5.31 -32.12
C THR A 359 29.75 5.56 -32.84
N GLY A 360 28.94 4.52 -33.09
CA GLY A 360 27.58 4.64 -33.62
C GLY A 360 26.57 5.18 -32.61
N GLY A 361 26.93 5.23 -31.33
CA GLY A 361 26.13 5.76 -30.24
C GLY A 361 25.80 4.73 -29.16
N LEU A 362 25.47 5.25 -27.98
CA LEU A 362 24.92 4.48 -26.87
C LEU A 362 23.43 4.78 -26.74
N GLN A 363 22.58 3.75 -26.87
CA GLN A 363 21.14 3.87 -26.68
C GLN A 363 20.76 3.02 -25.48
N ALA A 364 20.24 3.65 -24.42
CA ALA A 364 19.76 2.92 -23.25
C ALA A 364 18.23 2.98 -23.20
N ILE A 365 17.58 1.83 -23.00
CA ILE A 365 16.12 1.69 -23.05
C ILE A 365 15.67 1.00 -21.76
N GLY A 366 15.09 1.75 -20.84
CA GLY A 366 14.48 1.22 -19.61
C GLY A 366 13.00 0.93 -19.81
N PHE A 367 12.60 -0.33 -19.66
CA PHE A 367 11.21 -0.72 -19.46
C PHE A 367 10.97 -0.77 -17.96
N LYS A 368 10.16 0.17 -17.46
CA LYS A 368 9.65 0.09 -16.10
C LYS A 368 8.17 -0.26 -16.16
N MET A 369 7.83 -1.48 -15.73
CA MET A 369 6.48 -1.68 -15.22
C MET A 369 6.41 -1.09 -13.83
N ASP A 370 5.65 -0.01 -13.68
CA ASP A 370 5.30 0.48 -12.35
C ASP A 370 4.12 -0.37 -11.85
N PRO A 371 4.32 -1.31 -10.90
CA PRO A 371 3.27 -2.25 -10.50
C PRO A 371 2.05 -1.52 -9.93
N VAL A 372 2.26 -0.34 -9.34
CA VAL A 372 1.26 0.72 -9.36
C VAL A 372 1.97 2.08 -9.29
N LYS A 373 1.72 2.99 -10.24
CA LYS A 373 1.79 4.43 -9.94
C LYS A 373 0.64 4.80 -9.00
N LEU A 374 0.77 4.37 -7.75
CA LEU A 374 0.03 4.90 -6.62
C LEU A 374 0.57 6.31 -6.33
N VAL A 375 0.10 7.25 -7.15
CA VAL A 375 0.35 8.70 -7.14
C VAL A 375 1.79 9.12 -7.51
N PRO A 376 2.02 9.75 -8.67
CA PRO A 376 3.23 10.52 -8.90
C PRO A 376 3.22 11.82 -8.08
N ASN A 377 4.41 12.25 -7.62
CA ASN A 377 4.73 13.55 -6.98
C ASN A 377 4.52 13.75 -5.47
N ILE A 378 4.33 12.71 -4.64
CA ILE A 378 4.54 12.81 -3.18
C ILE A 378 5.39 11.64 -2.69
N GLY A 379 6.42 11.92 -1.90
CA GLY A 379 7.38 10.91 -1.44
C GLY A 379 6.78 9.92 -0.44
N GLY A 380 6.53 8.70 -0.91
CA GLY A 380 6.06 7.56 -0.11
C GLY A 380 4.55 7.55 0.13
N GLU A 381 3.88 6.41 -0.15
CA GLU A 381 2.50 6.22 0.30
C GLU A 381 2.46 6.20 1.85
N PRO A 382 1.52 6.94 2.49
CA PRO A 382 1.29 6.81 3.94
C PRO A 382 0.71 5.44 4.33
N TYR A 383 0.27 4.65 3.35
CA TYR A 383 -0.27 3.30 3.47
C TYR A 383 0.64 2.34 2.67
N PRO A 384 1.54 1.57 3.30
CA PRO A 384 2.30 0.53 2.60
C PRO A 384 1.48 -0.77 2.51
N LEU A 385 1.67 -1.55 1.44
CA LEU A 385 1.11 -2.89 1.32
C LEU A 385 1.71 -3.79 2.42
N PRO A 386 0.91 -4.40 3.31
CA PRO A 386 1.46 -5.18 4.41
C PRO A 386 2.10 -6.49 3.93
N GLN A 387 3.24 -6.85 4.52
CA GLN A 387 3.98 -8.06 4.14
C GLN A 387 3.13 -9.33 4.23
N TRP A 388 2.30 -9.47 5.28
CA TRP A 388 1.40 -10.61 5.44
C TRP A 388 0.36 -10.77 4.32
N LEU A 389 0.00 -9.68 3.63
CA LEU A 389 -0.91 -9.71 2.48
C LEU A 389 -0.14 -10.09 1.20
N ILE A 390 1.12 -9.64 1.06
CA ILE A 390 2.05 -10.06 0.01
C ILE A 390 2.31 -11.56 0.09
N ASP A 391 2.69 -12.05 1.28
CA ASP A 391 3.00 -13.46 1.56
C ASP A 391 1.78 -14.38 1.30
N ALA A 392 0.56 -13.84 1.43
CA ALA A 392 -0.69 -14.52 1.13
C ALA A 392 -1.14 -14.43 -0.34
N GLY A 393 -0.29 -13.93 -1.24
CA GLY A 393 -0.54 -13.90 -2.69
C GLY A 393 -1.44 -12.75 -3.16
N TYR A 394 -1.51 -11.62 -2.44
CA TYR A 394 -2.39 -10.46 -2.71
C TYR A 394 -2.78 -10.20 -4.17
N LYS A 395 -1.77 -10.20 -5.05
CA LYS A 395 -1.91 -9.83 -6.47
C LYS A 395 -2.78 -10.80 -7.26
N SER A 396 -2.69 -12.12 -7.05
CA SER A 396 -3.54 -13.14 -7.72
C SER A 396 -4.79 -13.47 -6.90
N THR A 397 -4.70 -13.37 -5.58
CA THR A 397 -5.76 -13.78 -4.67
C THR A 397 -6.93 -12.79 -4.64
N GLY A 398 -8.16 -13.30 -4.64
CA GLY A 398 -9.36 -12.54 -4.25
C GLY A 398 -9.39 -12.37 -2.74
N ASN A 399 -9.43 -11.14 -2.23
CA ASN A 399 -9.27 -10.83 -0.81
C ASN A 399 -10.44 -9.99 -0.29
N VAL A 400 -11.30 -10.59 0.54
CA VAL A 400 -12.38 -9.86 1.24
C VAL A 400 -12.09 -9.83 2.74
N ALA A 401 -12.13 -8.62 3.32
CA ALA A 401 -11.95 -8.42 4.76
C ALA A 401 -13.27 -8.39 5.51
N ILE A 402 -13.28 -8.96 6.72
CA ILE A 402 -14.38 -8.88 7.68
C ILE A 402 -13.86 -8.06 8.88
N THR A 403 -14.47 -6.91 9.12
CA THR A 403 -14.09 -5.97 10.18
C THR A 403 -15.33 -5.50 10.95
N GLY A 404 -15.10 -4.72 12.01
CA GLY A 404 -16.13 -4.26 12.94
C GLY A 404 -15.77 -4.61 14.39
N ASN A 405 -16.57 -4.11 15.32
CA ASN A 405 -16.32 -4.16 16.75
C ASN A 405 -16.04 -5.56 17.33
N SER A 406 -15.40 -5.61 18.50
CA SER A 406 -15.21 -6.86 19.25
C SER A 406 -16.56 -7.47 19.63
N GLY A 407 -16.67 -8.80 19.56
CA GLY A 407 -17.89 -9.51 19.93
C GLY A 407 -19.04 -9.43 18.92
N THR A 408 -18.90 -8.75 17.76
CA THR A 408 -19.95 -8.74 16.71
C THR A 408 -20.14 -10.11 16.04
N GLY A 409 -19.15 -11.00 16.15
CA GLY A 409 -19.21 -12.38 15.67
C GLY A 409 -18.52 -12.64 14.34
N LYS A 410 -17.56 -11.78 13.95
CA LYS A 410 -16.75 -11.88 12.71
C LYS A 410 -16.19 -13.28 12.45
N SER A 411 -15.49 -13.87 13.42
CA SER A 411 -14.92 -15.22 13.32
C SER A 411 -16.01 -16.31 13.17
N SER A 412 -17.18 -16.14 13.80
CA SER A 412 -18.33 -17.04 13.59
C SER A 412 -18.95 -16.91 12.21
N LEU A 413 -18.99 -15.68 11.65
CA LEU A 413 -19.45 -15.41 10.29
C LEU A 413 -18.48 -16.00 9.25
N ASN A 414 -17.17 -15.81 9.43
CA ASN A 414 -16.12 -16.41 8.58
C ASN A 414 -16.29 -17.94 8.50
N ASN A 415 -16.42 -18.59 9.67
CA ASN A 415 -16.70 -20.03 9.75
C ASN A 415 -18.00 -20.43 9.04
N ALA A 416 -19.10 -19.70 9.27
CA ALA A 416 -20.39 -19.99 8.65
C ALA A 416 -20.37 -19.82 7.11
N LEU A 417 -19.67 -18.80 6.59
CA LEU A 417 -19.47 -18.61 5.15
C LEU A 417 -18.69 -19.78 4.54
N ARG A 418 -17.64 -20.24 5.24
CA ARG A 418 -16.81 -21.42 4.89
C ARG A 418 -17.52 -22.77 5.14
N GLY A 419 -18.74 -22.78 5.69
CA GLY A 419 -19.48 -24.01 6.03
C GLY A 419 -18.91 -24.78 7.23
N LEU A 420 -17.98 -24.20 7.99
CA LEU A 420 -17.30 -24.83 9.12
C LEU A 420 -18.11 -24.71 10.42
N LYS A 421 -18.13 -25.78 11.20
CA LYS A 421 -18.75 -25.79 12.53
C LYS A 421 -17.80 -25.17 13.58
N PRO A 422 -18.33 -24.55 14.65
CA PRO A 422 -17.50 -24.09 15.76
C PRO A 422 -16.65 -25.23 16.33
N ARG A 423 -15.34 -25.00 16.50
CA ARG A 423 -14.33 -25.97 16.95
C ARG A 423 -13.98 -27.10 15.97
N GLN A 424 -14.39 -27.01 14.71
CA GLN A 424 -13.84 -27.84 13.64
C GLN A 424 -12.36 -27.45 13.40
N GLU A 425 -11.55 -28.39 12.92
CA GLU A 425 -10.18 -28.09 12.49
C GLU A 425 -10.18 -27.06 11.34
N GLY A 426 -9.25 -26.11 11.37
CA GLY A 426 -9.21 -24.98 10.42
C GLY A 426 -10.30 -23.90 10.62
N ALA A 427 -11.15 -24.01 11.64
CA ALA A 427 -12.15 -22.98 11.96
C ALA A 427 -11.54 -21.83 12.78
N ALA A 428 -11.94 -20.59 12.44
CA ALA A 428 -11.52 -19.38 13.12
C ALA A 428 -11.90 -19.38 14.62
N ALA A 429 -10.98 -18.92 15.47
CA ALA A 429 -11.12 -18.99 16.92
C ALA A 429 -12.20 -18.02 17.47
N VAL A 430 -13.36 -18.55 17.84
CA VAL A 430 -14.48 -17.76 18.38
C VAL A 430 -14.33 -17.55 19.89
N GLY A 431 -14.25 -16.28 20.32
CA GLY A 431 -14.19 -15.87 21.73
C GLY A 431 -15.07 -14.67 22.08
N VAL A 432 -15.25 -14.41 23.38
CA VAL A 432 -16.00 -13.26 23.92
C VAL A 432 -15.11 -12.01 24.07
N LYS A 433 -13.81 -12.22 24.29
CA LYS A 433 -12.79 -11.17 24.20
C LYS A 433 -12.26 -11.10 22.77
N GLU A 434 -11.61 -10.00 22.43
CA GLU A 434 -10.85 -9.83 21.19
C GLU A 434 -9.76 -10.91 21.10
N THR A 435 -10.03 -11.95 20.29
CA THR A 435 -9.14 -13.10 20.05
C THR A 435 -8.14 -12.80 18.93
N THR A 436 -8.60 -12.12 17.88
CA THR A 436 -7.83 -11.75 16.70
C THR A 436 -6.98 -10.51 16.98
N ILE A 437 -5.67 -10.69 17.17
CA ILE A 437 -4.67 -9.61 17.40
C ILE A 437 -3.79 -9.31 16.19
N PHE A 438 -3.86 -10.15 15.15
CA PHE A 438 -3.23 -9.96 13.84
C PHE A 438 -4.27 -10.31 12.76
N PRO A 439 -4.24 -9.67 11.57
CA PRO A 439 -5.04 -10.10 10.43
C PRO A 439 -4.80 -11.57 10.10
N GLU A 440 -5.87 -12.35 9.98
CA GLU A 440 -5.78 -13.78 9.70
C GLU A 440 -6.61 -14.13 8.46
N GLY A 441 -5.94 -14.65 7.43
CA GLY A 441 -6.52 -14.97 6.13
C GLY A 441 -6.88 -16.45 6.04
N TYR A 442 -8.14 -16.74 5.75
CA TYR A 442 -8.69 -18.09 5.68
C TYR A 442 -9.11 -18.43 4.24
N ASP A 443 -8.69 -19.58 3.74
CA ASP A 443 -9.05 -20.03 2.40
C ASP A 443 -10.56 -20.29 2.26
N PHE A 444 -11.11 -19.80 1.16
CA PHE A 444 -12.54 -19.81 0.84
C PHE A 444 -12.82 -20.69 -0.38
N GLU A 445 -12.62 -22.00 -0.19
CA GLU A 445 -12.89 -23.05 -1.18
C GLU A 445 -14.22 -22.90 -1.94
N PRO A 446 -15.35 -22.39 -1.38
CA PRO A 446 -16.57 -22.15 -2.14
C PRO A 446 -16.45 -21.19 -3.32
N ALA A 447 -15.43 -20.33 -3.38
CA ALA A 447 -15.13 -19.47 -4.53
C ALA A 447 -13.97 -20.02 -5.41
N GLY A 448 -13.36 -21.15 -5.04
CA GLY A 448 -12.23 -21.75 -5.74
C GLY A 448 -10.86 -21.51 -5.07
N PRO A 449 -9.75 -21.88 -5.74
CA PRO A 449 -8.40 -21.60 -5.25
C PRO A 449 -8.09 -20.10 -5.28
N GLU A 450 -7.10 -19.67 -4.50
CA GLU A 450 -6.67 -18.26 -4.40
C GLU A 450 -7.80 -17.30 -3.98
N MET A 451 -8.73 -17.75 -3.13
CA MET A 451 -9.80 -16.91 -2.57
C MET A 451 -9.70 -16.91 -1.05
N LYS A 452 -9.62 -15.73 -0.42
CA LYS A 452 -9.41 -15.58 1.04
C LYS A 452 -10.42 -14.65 1.70
N LEU A 453 -10.96 -15.13 2.83
CA LEU A 453 -11.71 -14.33 3.80
C LEU A 453 -10.81 -13.98 4.98
N TRP A 454 -10.63 -12.68 5.23
CA TRP A 454 -9.78 -12.18 6.29
C TRP A 454 -10.59 -11.80 7.52
N ASP A 455 -10.29 -12.36 8.69
CA ASP A 455 -10.80 -11.85 9.97
C ASP A 455 -9.82 -10.77 10.46
N LEU A 456 -10.27 -9.51 10.50
CA LEU A 456 -9.48 -8.40 11.00
C LEU A 456 -9.73 -8.17 12.50
N PRO A 457 -8.78 -7.58 13.25
CA PRO A 457 -9.00 -7.17 14.62
C PRO A 457 -10.18 -6.19 14.81
N GLY A 458 -10.55 -5.86 16.05
CA GLY A 458 -11.59 -4.85 16.30
C GLY A 458 -11.07 -3.45 15.99
N ALA A 459 -11.75 -2.71 15.11
CA ALA A 459 -11.49 -1.27 14.95
C ALA A 459 -11.83 -0.52 16.26
N GLY A 460 -11.12 0.58 16.55
CA GLY A 460 -11.45 1.48 17.66
C GLY A 460 -11.14 0.96 19.07
N THR A 461 -10.44 -0.16 19.21
CA THR A 461 -9.93 -0.58 20.52
C THR A 461 -8.63 0.17 20.87
N PRO A 462 -8.23 0.25 22.15
CA PRO A 462 -6.95 0.88 22.52
C PRO A 462 -5.70 0.23 21.89
N LYS A 463 -5.83 -0.98 21.33
CA LYS A 463 -4.77 -1.67 20.57
C LYS A 463 -4.79 -1.31 19.09
N PHE A 464 -5.96 -0.92 18.55
CA PHE A 464 -6.19 -0.65 17.14
C PHE A 464 -6.92 0.71 16.96
N PRO A 465 -6.26 1.85 17.25
CA PRO A 465 -6.85 3.18 17.05
C PRO A 465 -7.15 3.43 15.57
N LEU A 466 -8.31 4.03 15.30
CA LEU A 466 -8.84 4.17 13.93
C LEU A 466 -7.89 4.93 13.00
N ASP A 467 -7.28 6.02 13.47
CA ASP A 467 -6.25 6.83 12.78
C ASP A 467 -5.13 5.99 12.14
N SER A 468 -4.81 4.84 12.76
CA SER A 468 -3.77 3.92 12.31
C SER A 468 -4.33 2.65 11.66
N TYR A 469 -5.63 2.39 11.79
CA TYR A 469 -6.26 1.11 11.46
C TYR A 469 -6.24 0.82 9.95
N MET A 470 -6.63 1.80 9.13
CA MET A 470 -6.54 1.73 7.67
C MET A 470 -5.14 1.37 7.16
N ARG A 471 -4.09 1.87 7.85
CA ARG A 471 -2.69 1.61 7.55
C ARG A 471 -2.21 0.26 8.06
N THR A 472 -2.39 -0.01 9.35
CA THR A 472 -1.86 -1.20 10.00
C THR A 472 -2.52 -2.48 9.48
N MET A 473 -3.81 -2.43 9.13
CA MET A 473 -4.54 -3.56 8.57
C MET A 473 -4.60 -3.57 7.03
N GLY A 474 -3.91 -2.64 6.35
CA GLY A 474 -3.85 -2.60 4.89
C GLY A 474 -5.21 -2.49 4.20
N ILE A 475 -6.19 -1.81 4.81
CA ILE A 475 -7.61 -1.91 4.42
C ILE A 475 -7.85 -1.47 2.97
N LYS A 476 -7.06 -0.49 2.51
CA LYS A 476 -7.01 0.01 1.13
C LYS A 476 -6.76 -1.08 0.07
N TYR A 477 -6.26 -2.26 0.46
CA TYR A 477 -5.87 -3.35 -0.43
C TYR A 477 -6.86 -4.53 -0.44
N PHE A 478 -8.01 -4.45 0.24
CA PHE A 478 -9.06 -5.47 0.07
C PHE A 478 -9.94 -5.15 -1.14
N ASP A 479 -10.40 -6.20 -1.82
CA ASP A 479 -11.28 -6.11 -2.99
C ASP A 479 -12.72 -5.77 -2.59
N GLU A 480 -13.12 -6.17 -1.38
CA GLU A 480 -14.31 -5.70 -0.66
C GLU A 480 -14.07 -5.76 0.85
N VAL A 481 -14.71 -4.87 1.61
CA VAL A 481 -14.71 -4.88 3.09
C VAL A 481 -16.13 -5.09 3.63
N VAL A 482 -16.29 -6.03 4.55
CA VAL A 482 -17.55 -6.32 5.25
C VAL A 482 -17.52 -5.63 6.61
N ILE A 483 -18.35 -4.61 6.80
CA ILE A 483 -18.55 -3.95 8.10
C ILE A 483 -19.63 -4.70 8.89
N ALA A 484 -19.20 -5.56 9.81
CA ALA A 484 -20.08 -6.43 10.58
C ALA A 484 -20.39 -5.88 11.98
N SER A 485 -21.64 -5.47 12.22
CA SER A 485 -22.16 -5.09 13.54
C SER A 485 -23.24 -6.05 14.02
N ALA A 486 -23.31 -6.28 15.34
CA ALA A 486 -24.33 -7.11 15.99
C ALA A 486 -25.42 -6.30 16.70
N ALA A 487 -25.41 -4.98 16.52
CA ALA A 487 -26.35 -4.00 17.04
C ALA A 487 -26.25 -2.75 16.15
N ARG A 488 -26.62 -1.56 16.67
CA ARG A 488 -26.36 -0.27 16.00
C ARG A 488 -24.88 -0.11 15.64
N PHE A 489 -24.60 0.70 14.62
CA PHE A 489 -23.24 1.15 14.35
C PHE A 489 -22.77 2.09 15.46
N THR A 490 -21.49 1.97 15.80
CA THR A 490 -20.77 2.92 16.65
C THR A 490 -20.15 4.04 15.80
N GLU A 491 -19.73 5.13 16.44
CA GLU A 491 -18.99 6.22 15.76
C GLU A 491 -17.79 5.66 14.98
N THR A 492 -17.02 4.75 15.56
CA THR A 492 -15.92 4.02 14.90
C THR A 492 -16.34 3.28 13.63
N ASP A 493 -17.52 2.65 13.61
CA ASP A 493 -17.99 1.95 12.40
C ASP A 493 -18.31 2.97 11.29
N LEU A 494 -18.89 4.13 11.63
CA LEU A 494 -19.25 5.19 10.69
C LEU A 494 -18.02 5.94 10.15
N GLU A 495 -17.05 6.22 11.02
CA GLU A 495 -15.76 6.81 10.64
C GLU A 495 -14.96 5.85 9.75
N LEU A 496 -14.99 4.54 10.02
CA LEU A 496 -14.38 3.54 9.13
C LEU A 496 -15.07 3.48 7.75
N MET A 497 -16.40 3.63 7.69
CA MET A 497 -17.11 3.77 6.41
C MET A 497 -16.71 5.05 5.67
N ASP A 498 -16.45 6.16 6.37
CA ASP A 498 -15.96 7.40 5.77
C ASP A 498 -14.53 7.29 5.23
N GLU A 499 -13.65 6.56 5.91
CA GLU A 499 -12.31 6.23 5.42
C GLU A 499 -12.35 5.29 4.21
N LEU A 500 -13.21 4.27 4.22
CA LEU A 500 -13.42 3.39 3.06
C LEU A 500 -13.94 4.17 1.85
N ARG A 501 -14.91 5.06 2.05
CA ARG A 501 -15.39 6.03 1.05
C ARG A 501 -14.25 6.89 0.49
N SER A 502 -13.50 7.56 1.36
CA SER A 502 -12.46 8.53 0.97
C SER A 502 -11.35 7.88 0.14
N HIS A 503 -11.01 6.63 0.45
CA HIS A 503 -10.03 5.83 -0.27
C HIS A 503 -10.61 5.08 -1.48
N GLY A 504 -11.93 5.11 -1.68
CA GLY A 504 -12.65 4.42 -2.77
C GLY A 504 -12.54 2.90 -2.69
N VAL A 505 -12.58 2.35 -1.47
CA VAL A 505 -12.55 0.92 -1.18
C VAL A 505 -13.99 0.40 -1.16
N PRO A 506 -14.35 -0.62 -1.95
CA PRO A 506 -15.70 -1.19 -1.92
C PRO A 506 -16.03 -1.80 -0.55
N PHE A 507 -17.22 -1.52 -0.02
CA PHE A 507 -17.69 -2.15 1.21
C PHE A 507 -19.19 -2.46 1.23
N ILE A 508 -19.57 -3.37 2.12
CA ILE A 508 -20.95 -3.72 2.44
C ILE A 508 -21.22 -3.60 3.95
N ALA A 509 -22.47 -3.32 4.31
CA ALA A 509 -22.93 -3.27 5.68
C ALA A 509 -23.65 -4.57 6.05
N LEU A 510 -23.28 -5.15 7.19
CA LEU A 510 -23.79 -6.42 7.64
C LEU A 510 -24.30 -6.33 9.08
N ARG A 511 -25.59 -6.60 9.31
CA ARG A 511 -26.13 -6.85 10.65
C ARG A 511 -26.07 -8.34 10.94
N THR A 512 -25.29 -8.71 11.94
CA THR A 512 -25.17 -10.08 12.45
C THR A 512 -26.11 -10.31 13.63
N LYS A 513 -26.34 -11.59 13.98
CA LYS A 513 -27.17 -12.01 15.13
C LYS A 513 -28.62 -11.50 15.06
N VAL A 514 -29.15 -11.32 13.86
CA VAL A 514 -30.53 -10.86 13.63
C VAL A 514 -31.56 -11.78 14.30
N ASP A 515 -31.25 -13.08 14.42
CA ASP A 515 -32.05 -14.04 15.20
C ASP A 515 -32.25 -13.65 16.67
N LEU A 516 -31.33 -12.86 17.27
CA LEU A 516 -31.46 -12.33 18.63
C LEU A 516 -32.24 -11.01 18.66
N GLU A 517 -32.01 -10.10 17.71
CA GLU A 517 -32.80 -8.86 17.60
C GLU A 517 -34.28 -9.17 17.39
N LEU A 518 -34.60 -10.19 16.58
CA LEU A 518 -35.98 -10.67 16.36
C LEU A 518 -36.64 -11.21 17.64
N ARG A 519 -35.97 -12.11 18.37
CA ARG A 519 -36.49 -12.65 19.65
C ARG A 519 -36.75 -11.54 20.68
N ASN A 520 -35.87 -10.55 20.75
CA ASN A 520 -36.03 -9.41 21.65
C ASN A 520 -37.20 -8.51 21.20
N ALA A 521 -37.33 -8.24 19.89
CA ALA A 521 -38.42 -7.40 19.35
C ALA A 521 -39.81 -8.05 19.49
N GLU A 522 -39.89 -9.38 19.38
CA GLU A 522 -41.09 -10.17 19.67
C GLU A 522 -41.45 -10.09 21.16
N HIS A 523 -40.49 -10.36 22.04
CA HIS A 523 -40.69 -10.33 23.50
C HIS A 523 -41.06 -8.94 24.04
N ASP A 524 -40.32 -7.89 23.65
CA ASP A 524 -40.44 -6.57 24.26
C ASP A 524 -41.55 -5.69 23.62
N ALA A 525 -41.91 -5.98 22.37
CA ALA A 525 -42.81 -5.12 21.59
C ALA A 525 -43.87 -5.86 20.76
N GLY A 526 -43.94 -7.19 20.82
CA GLY A 526 -44.87 -7.99 20.01
C GLY A 526 -44.71 -7.78 18.50
N ARG A 527 -43.55 -7.31 18.04
CA ARG A 527 -43.36 -6.87 16.65
C ARG A 527 -43.07 -8.07 15.75
N GLY A 528 -43.84 -8.20 14.68
CA GLY A 528 -43.62 -9.22 13.65
C GLY A 528 -42.22 -9.14 13.02
N GLU A 529 -41.74 -10.29 12.54
CA GLU A 529 -40.40 -10.47 12.00
C GLU A 529 -40.09 -9.48 10.86
N GLN A 530 -40.93 -9.46 9.82
CA GLN A 530 -40.75 -8.62 8.63
C GLN A 530 -40.60 -7.13 8.98
N ALA A 531 -41.49 -6.58 9.80
CA ALA A 531 -41.45 -5.18 10.24
C ALA A 531 -40.22 -4.85 11.10
N THR A 532 -39.62 -5.86 11.76
CA THR A 532 -38.37 -5.70 12.49
C THR A 532 -37.18 -5.68 11.52
N LEU A 533 -37.14 -6.59 10.54
CA LEU A 533 -36.11 -6.64 9.49
C LEU A 533 -36.08 -5.35 8.64
N GLU A 534 -37.25 -4.85 8.23
CA GLU A 534 -37.38 -3.59 7.47
C GLU A 534 -36.85 -2.39 8.27
N ARG A 535 -37.21 -2.29 9.55
CA ARG A 535 -36.69 -1.25 10.45
C ARG A 535 -35.17 -1.31 10.61
N ILE A 536 -34.60 -2.52 10.66
CA ILE A 536 -33.14 -2.72 10.74
C ILE A 536 -32.47 -2.29 9.42
N ARG A 537 -33.05 -2.63 8.26
CA ARG A 537 -32.54 -2.18 6.95
C ARG A 537 -32.58 -0.66 6.81
N GLU A 538 -33.66 -0.01 7.22
CA GLU A 538 -33.74 1.46 7.25
C GLU A 538 -32.71 2.10 8.17
N ASP A 539 -32.50 1.54 9.37
CA ASP A 539 -31.47 2.00 10.34
C ASP A 539 -30.06 1.91 9.71
N ILE A 540 -29.75 0.79 9.06
CA ILE A 540 -28.47 0.61 8.38
C ILE A 540 -28.34 1.56 7.19
N GLN A 541 -29.36 1.70 6.36
CA GLN A 541 -29.33 2.57 5.18
C GLN A 541 -29.11 4.03 5.57
N LYS A 542 -29.87 4.55 6.55
CA LYS A 542 -29.77 5.95 7.01
C LYS A 542 -28.40 6.29 7.60
N ASN A 543 -27.75 5.34 8.27
CA ASN A 543 -26.45 5.55 8.91
C ASN A 543 -25.26 5.29 7.95
N SER A 544 -25.33 4.24 7.12
CA SER A 544 -24.24 3.86 6.22
C SER A 544 -24.24 4.61 4.89
N LEU A 545 -25.40 5.09 4.43
CA LEU A 545 -25.63 5.65 3.09
C LEU A 545 -25.34 4.66 1.95
N LEU A 546 -25.35 3.36 2.25
CA LEU A 546 -25.26 2.31 1.25
C LEU A 546 -26.62 2.08 0.56
N PRO A 547 -26.64 1.72 -0.73
CA PRO A 547 -27.85 1.26 -1.39
C PRO A 547 -28.22 -0.15 -0.88
N MET A 548 -29.49 -0.54 -1.05
CA MET A 548 -30.06 -1.73 -0.37
C MET A 548 -29.38 -3.04 -0.76
N GLU A 549 -28.88 -3.16 -1.98
CA GLU A 549 -28.12 -4.33 -2.48
C GLU A 549 -26.74 -4.53 -1.81
N ARG A 550 -26.31 -3.59 -0.96
CA ARG A 550 -25.10 -3.67 -0.12
C ARG A 550 -25.40 -3.82 1.37
N ILE A 551 -26.67 -4.07 1.73
CA ILE A 551 -27.13 -4.21 3.12
C ILE A 551 -27.64 -5.64 3.34
N PHE A 552 -27.01 -6.38 4.24
CA PHE A 552 -27.33 -7.78 4.52
C PHE A 552 -27.67 -7.98 6.00
N LEU A 553 -28.74 -8.73 6.28
CA LEU A 553 -29.20 -9.11 7.61
C LEU A 553 -29.05 -10.62 7.77
N VAL A 554 -28.20 -11.07 8.71
CA VAL A 554 -27.81 -12.49 8.80
C VAL A 554 -27.73 -13.05 10.23
N SER A 555 -27.81 -14.39 10.31
CA SER A 555 -27.37 -15.13 11.49
C SER A 555 -26.39 -16.24 11.12
N ALA A 556 -25.18 -16.19 11.66
CA ALA A 556 -24.20 -17.28 11.54
C ALA A 556 -24.66 -18.60 12.21
N ARG A 557 -25.76 -18.59 12.97
CA ARG A 557 -26.41 -19.79 13.53
C ARG A 557 -27.45 -20.40 12.60
N ARG A 558 -27.92 -19.64 11.59
CA ARG A 558 -28.95 -20.05 10.63
C ARG A 558 -28.52 -19.63 9.22
N PRO A 559 -27.50 -20.29 8.63
CA PRO A 559 -26.91 -19.88 7.34
C PRO A 559 -27.82 -20.10 6.11
N ASN A 560 -28.99 -20.72 6.30
CA ASN A 560 -30.01 -20.89 5.27
C ASN A 560 -31.13 -19.84 5.34
N ASP A 561 -31.15 -19.01 6.39
CA ASP A 561 -32.20 -18.04 6.68
C ASP A 561 -31.73 -16.61 6.34
N PHE A 562 -32.68 -15.68 6.28
CA PHE A 562 -32.46 -14.25 6.04
C PHE A 562 -31.64 -14.00 4.77
N ASP A 563 -30.74 -13.01 4.77
CA ASP A 563 -29.92 -12.66 3.62
C ASP A 563 -28.63 -13.49 3.52
N PHE A 564 -28.45 -14.56 4.33
CA PHE A 564 -27.19 -15.31 4.38
C PHE A 564 -26.84 -15.99 3.04
N PRO A 565 -27.78 -16.65 2.32
CA PRO A 565 -27.48 -17.21 1.00
C PRO A 565 -27.09 -16.14 -0.03
N ALA A 566 -27.76 -14.98 0.00
CA ALA A 566 -27.47 -13.86 -0.89
C ALA A 566 -26.10 -13.22 -0.59
N LEU A 567 -25.76 -13.04 0.69
CA LEU A 567 -24.43 -12.60 1.13
C LEU A 567 -23.35 -13.56 0.62
N ARG A 568 -23.56 -14.88 0.77
CA ARG A 568 -22.57 -15.87 0.33
C ARG A 568 -22.28 -15.76 -1.17
N GLN A 569 -23.33 -15.60 -2.00
CA GLN A 569 -23.15 -15.40 -3.44
C GLN A 569 -22.44 -14.07 -3.73
N TYR A 570 -22.88 -12.97 -3.10
CA TYR A 570 -22.25 -11.65 -3.28
C TYR A 570 -20.74 -11.68 -2.99
N ILE A 571 -20.33 -12.38 -1.93
CA ILE A 571 -18.93 -12.53 -1.53
C ILE A 571 -18.14 -13.34 -2.56
N ILE A 572 -18.70 -14.45 -3.08
CA ILE A 572 -18.09 -15.22 -4.20
C ILE A 572 -17.87 -14.30 -5.40
N ASP A 573 -18.92 -13.61 -5.85
CA ASP A 573 -18.86 -12.71 -7.00
C ASP A 573 -17.86 -11.57 -6.77
N SER A 574 -17.72 -11.07 -5.53
CA SER A 574 -16.77 -9.99 -5.22
C SER A 574 -15.32 -10.44 -5.19
N LEU A 575 -15.06 -11.68 -4.76
CA LEU A 575 -13.74 -12.30 -4.81
C LEU A 575 -13.30 -12.47 -6.28
N HIS A 576 -14.17 -13.00 -7.14
CA HIS A 576 -13.91 -13.10 -8.58
C HIS A 576 -13.74 -11.73 -9.25
N ARG A 577 -14.61 -10.76 -8.96
CA ARG A 577 -14.45 -9.36 -9.44
C ARG A 577 -13.11 -8.75 -8.99
N GLY A 578 -12.64 -9.05 -7.77
CA GLY A 578 -11.35 -8.58 -7.28
C GLY A 578 -10.18 -9.04 -8.14
N VAL A 579 -10.13 -10.34 -8.43
CA VAL A 579 -9.14 -10.94 -9.35
C VAL A 579 -9.27 -10.37 -10.76
N ASP A 580 -10.49 -10.31 -11.30
CA ASP A 580 -10.80 -9.73 -12.61
C ASP A 580 -10.28 -8.29 -12.74
N VAL A 581 -10.54 -7.44 -11.73
CA VAL A 581 -10.10 -6.03 -11.70
C VAL A 581 -8.58 -5.92 -11.58
N LYS A 582 -7.93 -6.80 -10.80
CA LYS A 582 -6.46 -6.86 -10.69
C LYS A 582 -5.82 -7.25 -12.02
N LEU A 583 -6.35 -8.27 -12.69
CA LEU A 583 -5.92 -8.71 -14.02
C LEU A 583 -6.17 -7.63 -15.08
N ALA A 584 -7.36 -7.01 -15.09
CA ALA A 584 -7.69 -5.90 -15.99
C ALA A 584 -6.74 -4.71 -15.82
N LYS A 585 -6.42 -4.34 -14.58
CA LYS A 585 -5.44 -3.30 -14.25
C LYS A 585 -4.03 -3.71 -14.66
N ALA A 586 -3.65 -4.99 -14.62
CA ALA A 586 -2.36 -5.47 -15.12
C ALA A 586 -2.28 -5.37 -16.65
N LEU A 587 -3.29 -5.88 -17.36
CA LEU A 587 -3.41 -5.84 -18.83
C LEU A 587 -3.43 -4.42 -19.40
N ASN A 588 -4.05 -3.48 -18.70
CA ASN A 588 -4.13 -2.08 -19.11
C ASN A 588 -2.98 -1.19 -18.58
N ARG A 589 -1.97 -1.76 -17.90
CA ARG A 589 -0.74 -1.01 -17.62
C ARG A 589 -0.03 -0.68 -18.92
N LYS A 590 0.38 0.58 -19.03
CA LYS A 590 1.35 0.99 -20.04
C LYS A 590 2.74 0.66 -19.52
N LEU A 591 3.56 0.02 -20.36
CA LEU A 591 5.00 0.01 -20.16
C LEU A 591 5.49 1.45 -20.33
N ASP A 592 6.04 2.02 -19.26
CA ASP A 592 6.78 3.28 -19.38
C ASP A 592 8.16 2.93 -19.96
N ILE A 593 8.31 3.18 -21.26
CA ILE A 593 9.58 3.09 -21.97
C ILE A 593 10.33 4.40 -21.74
N GLN A 594 11.48 4.32 -21.09
CA GLN A 594 12.38 5.44 -20.84
C GLN A 594 13.62 5.27 -21.70
N GLU A 595 13.80 6.12 -22.71
CA GLU A 595 15.11 6.26 -23.35
C GLU A 595 16.04 6.99 -22.37
N ILE A 596 16.96 6.24 -21.74
CA ILE A 596 17.90 6.73 -20.72
C ILE A 596 19.10 7.40 -21.42
N TYR A 597 18.85 8.51 -22.12
CA TYR A 597 19.91 9.30 -22.71
C TYR A 597 20.78 9.96 -21.62
N ASN A 598 22.04 9.51 -21.52
CA ASN A 598 23.17 10.15 -20.82
C ASN A 598 23.03 10.52 -19.33
N SER A 599 21.99 10.06 -18.62
CA SER A 599 21.81 10.38 -17.19
C SER A 599 22.46 9.38 -16.21
N VAL A 600 22.89 8.22 -16.72
CA VAL A 600 23.54 7.14 -15.93
C VAL A 600 24.89 6.69 -16.53
N VAL A 601 25.17 7.07 -17.79
CA VAL A 601 26.40 6.78 -18.55
C VAL A 601 27.06 8.08 -18.97
#